data_AF-A0A4Q2ZB19-F1
#
_entry.id   AF-A0A4Q2ZB19-F1
#
_cell.length_a   1.000
_cell.length_b   1.000
_cell.length_c   1.000
_cell.angle_alpha   90.00
_cell.angle_beta   90.00
_cell.angle_gamma   90.00
#
_symmetry.space_group_name_H-M   'P 1'
#
loop_
_entity.id
_entity.type
_entity.pdbx_description
1 polymer ?
#
loop_
_entity_poly.entity_id
_entity_poly.type
_entity_poly.pdbx_seq_one_letter_code
_entity_poly.pdbx_strand_id
1 'polypeptide(L)'
;YNVPDNNNKWNSILAILNEARYGGPGTLYVNFASGVKSGTFGIPSIPTVSNNINPRLTTFFTNNPSGRFGTVLMDFADASKCSLIYNTNTPSGRPSHRAAYFMIVNRNSGKALDLISGNTGNGAPVNQWSYDYNGANQRWVFAPTEASNHFRISSWVSGKALCIELDSTATGARAHAFDYTGNNPGQQFDLIDAGNGYYKIRNVKSNLVLEVLNAGTADNERVQQNTDNGGLHQQWRLQPWGDYQVRASTGKYVCVEGAGSTNGSPIIQYSYENNPWFKWRFESVTDGHLKSSSLNALTRTISVVNSTSVNGEDCHLYDYNVANNGAQKLRILPKTNGLFKFYFVHDGMSWDIPGGNSANNVRLEQYPDNGNAWQEFLLEAVR
;
A
#
# COMPACT_ATOMS: atom_id res chain seq x y z
N TYR A 1 -27.66 26.12 -8.94
CA TYR A 1 -27.64 25.66 -10.39
C TYR A 1 -28.96 24.95 -10.74
N ASN A 2 -29.81 25.66 -11.42
CA ASN A 2 -31.15 25.12 -11.80
C ASN A 2 -31.01 24.07 -12.91
N VAL A 3 -31.67 22.86 -12.64
CA VAL A 3 -31.59 21.73 -13.60
C VAL A 3 -32.96 21.57 -14.26
N PRO A 4 -33.04 21.96 -15.49
CA PRO A 4 -34.36 21.97 -16.17
C PRO A 4 -34.78 20.56 -16.60
N ASP A 5 -33.68 19.70 -16.81
CA ASP A 5 -33.99 18.32 -17.27
C ASP A 5 -32.90 17.36 -16.74
N ASN A 6 -33.36 16.38 -16.03
CA ASN A 6 -32.40 15.45 -15.40
C ASN A 6 -31.68 14.59 -16.45
N ASN A 7 -32.34 14.35 -17.55
CA ASN A 7 -31.64 13.56 -18.60
C ASN A 7 -30.53 14.36 -19.27
N ASN A 8 -30.85 15.58 -19.50
CA ASN A 8 -29.78 16.39 -20.11
C ASN A 8 -28.61 16.56 -19.14
N LYS A 9 -28.99 16.77 -17.92
CA LYS A 9 -27.91 16.84 -16.90
C LYS A 9 -27.07 15.56 -16.87
N TRP A 10 -27.80 14.49 -16.87
CA TRP A 10 -27.01 13.23 -16.84
C TRP A 10 -26.14 13.12 -18.10
N ASN A 11 -26.63 13.43 -19.23
CA ASN A 11 -25.81 13.35 -20.46
C ASN A 11 -24.56 14.23 -20.36
N SER A 12 -24.70 15.36 -19.75
CA SER A 12 -23.51 16.22 -19.56
C SER A 12 -22.50 15.57 -18.61
N ILE A 13 -23.08 15.07 -17.51
CA ILE A 13 -22.19 14.37 -16.57
C ILE A 13 -21.46 13.23 -17.30
N LEU A 14 -22.23 12.44 -18.09
CA LEU A 14 -21.63 11.28 -18.77
C LEU A 14 -20.55 11.75 -19.76
N ALA A 15 -20.71 12.82 -20.36
CA ALA A 15 -19.72 13.34 -21.33
C ALA A 15 -18.39 13.65 -20.64
N ILE A 16 -18.46 14.29 -19.47
CA ILE A 16 -17.21 14.61 -18.74
C ILE A 16 -16.57 13.32 -18.22
N LEU A 17 -17.48 12.41 -17.67
CA LEU A 17 -16.88 11.15 -17.18
C LEU A 17 -16.18 10.42 -18.32
N ASN A 18 -16.75 10.42 -19.52
CA ASN A 18 -16.11 9.71 -20.66
C ASN A 18 -14.86 10.46 -21.13
N GLU A 19 -15.01 11.74 -21.07
CA GLU A 19 -13.78 12.49 -21.42
C GLU A 19 -12.65 12.20 -20.42
N ALA A 20 -13.00 12.26 -19.19
CA ALA A 20 -11.97 11.98 -18.16
C ALA A 20 -11.36 10.58 -18.35
N ARG A 21 -12.09 9.72 -18.71
CA ARG A 21 -11.58 8.34 -18.87
C ARG A 21 -10.44 8.30 -19.89
N TYR A 22 -10.44 9.14 -20.85
CA TYR A 22 -9.42 9.02 -21.92
C TYR A 22 -8.50 10.24 -21.90
N GLY A 23 -8.70 11.09 -20.87
CA GLY A 23 -7.94 12.36 -20.83
C GLY A 23 -6.54 12.14 -20.25
N GLY A 24 -5.49 13.10 -20.49
CA GLY A 24 -4.08 13.04 -20.04
C GLY A 24 -3.94 13.32 -18.55
N PRO A 25 -2.89 12.88 -17.79
CA PRO A 25 -2.65 12.96 -16.33
C PRO A 25 -2.42 14.40 -15.87
N GLY A 26 -2.46 15.47 -16.76
CA GLY A 26 -2.19 16.87 -16.35
C GLY A 26 -3.49 17.69 -16.26
N THR A 27 -4.58 16.96 -16.38
CA THR A 27 -5.86 17.71 -16.38
C THR A 27 -6.75 17.20 -15.24
N LEU A 28 -7.23 18.17 -14.46
CA LEU A 28 -8.18 17.82 -13.39
C LEU A 28 -9.63 17.92 -13.93
N TYR A 29 -10.28 16.79 -13.84
CA TYR A 29 -11.68 16.79 -14.30
C TYR A 29 -12.62 16.90 -13.09
N VAL A 30 -13.40 17.92 -13.16
CA VAL A 30 -14.39 18.09 -12.07
C VAL A 30 -15.80 18.00 -12.68
N ASN A 31 -16.58 17.04 -12.10
CA ASN A 31 -17.94 16.81 -12.64
C ASN A 31 -18.98 17.27 -11.61
N PHE A 32 -19.81 18.16 -12.04
CA PHE A 32 -20.82 18.70 -11.10
C PHE A 32 -22.13 17.91 -11.26
N ALA A 33 -22.42 17.06 -10.27
CA ALA A 33 -23.65 16.24 -10.32
C ALA A 33 -24.72 16.81 -9.40
N SER A 34 -24.42 17.91 -8.82
CA SER A 34 -25.39 18.53 -7.89
C SER A 34 -26.32 19.48 -8.65
N GLY A 35 -27.49 19.80 -8.06
CA GLY A 35 -28.36 20.79 -8.71
C GLY A 35 -29.72 20.86 -8.02
N VAL A 36 -30.51 21.95 -8.48
CA VAL A 36 -31.87 22.09 -7.89
C VAL A 36 -32.87 22.22 -9.04
N LYS A 37 -34.06 21.69 -8.86
CA LYS A 37 -35.14 21.86 -9.85
C LYS A 37 -36.31 22.62 -9.21
N SER A 38 -36.82 23.53 -10.07
CA SER A 38 -37.94 24.33 -9.53
C SER A 38 -39.18 23.46 -9.32
N GLY A 39 -39.66 23.48 -8.04
CA GLY A 39 -40.83 22.67 -7.61
C GLY A 39 -42.12 23.49 -7.75
N THR A 40 -43.26 22.94 -7.34
CA THR A 40 -44.59 23.57 -7.41
C THR A 40 -44.64 24.85 -6.56
N PHE A 41 -44.69 25.95 -7.15
CA PHE A 41 -44.82 27.30 -6.55
C PHE A 41 -43.46 27.99 -6.52
N GLY A 42 -42.45 27.40 -7.33
CA GLY A 42 -41.17 28.14 -7.44
C GLY A 42 -40.19 27.77 -6.32
N ILE A 43 -40.62 26.71 -5.50
CA ILE A 43 -39.66 26.37 -4.43
C ILE A 43 -38.64 25.36 -4.98
N PRO A 44 -37.39 25.73 -4.99
CA PRO A 44 -36.33 24.85 -5.51
C PRO A 44 -36.18 23.58 -4.64
N SER A 45 -36.03 22.40 -5.42
CA SER A 45 -35.88 21.11 -4.69
C SER A 45 -34.59 20.41 -5.15
N ILE A 46 -33.77 20.17 -4.16
CA ILE A 46 -32.49 19.45 -4.43
C ILE A 46 -32.76 17.95 -4.58
N PRO A 47 -33.68 17.36 -3.81
CA PRO A 47 -33.89 15.90 -3.89
C PRO A 47 -34.47 15.49 -5.25
N THR A 48 -35.16 16.42 -5.90
CA THR A 48 -35.67 16.06 -7.23
C THR A 48 -34.51 15.71 -8.18
N VAL A 49 -33.45 16.41 -8.12
CA VAL A 49 -32.29 16.12 -9.00
C VAL A 49 -31.46 14.98 -8.39
N SER A 50 -31.19 15.01 -7.06
CA SER A 50 -30.26 14.02 -6.48
C SER A 50 -30.89 12.62 -6.53
N ASN A 51 -32.25 12.47 -6.36
CA ASN A 51 -32.87 11.12 -6.36
C ASN A 51 -32.84 10.51 -7.76
N ASN A 52 -32.60 11.44 -8.74
CA ASN A 52 -32.44 10.91 -10.12
C ASN A 52 -30.97 10.67 -10.47
N ILE A 53 -30.07 11.58 -10.18
CA ILE A 53 -28.69 11.55 -10.69
C ILE A 53 -27.86 10.58 -9.84
N ASN A 54 -28.00 10.50 -8.50
CA ASN A 54 -27.12 9.66 -7.66
C ASN A 54 -27.24 8.17 -8.01
N PRO A 55 -28.43 7.60 -8.16
CA PRO A 55 -28.49 6.18 -8.53
C PRO A 55 -27.82 5.91 -9.88
N ARG A 56 -27.89 6.82 -10.80
CA ARG A 56 -27.20 6.62 -12.10
C ARG A 56 -25.68 6.66 -11.94
N LEU A 57 -25.26 7.57 -11.09
CA LEU A 57 -23.81 7.55 -10.81
C LEU A 57 -23.39 6.22 -10.20
N THR A 58 -24.24 5.77 -9.25
CA THR A 58 -23.90 4.48 -8.63
C THR A 58 -23.84 3.38 -9.70
N THR A 59 -24.85 3.36 -10.57
CA THR A 59 -24.87 2.34 -11.62
C THR A 59 -23.65 2.50 -12.55
N PHE A 60 -23.36 3.68 -12.98
CA PHE A 60 -22.18 3.91 -13.84
C PHE A 60 -20.91 3.36 -13.21
N PHE A 61 -20.64 3.75 -11.92
CA PHE A 61 -19.36 3.34 -11.31
C PHE A 61 -19.38 1.86 -10.92
N THR A 62 -20.54 1.32 -10.75
CA THR A 62 -20.61 -0.16 -10.55
C THR A 62 -20.30 -0.88 -11.86
N ASN A 63 -20.71 -0.34 -12.98
CA ASN A 63 -20.48 -1.00 -14.28
C ASN A 63 -19.09 -0.68 -14.85
N ASN A 64 -18.49 0.29 -14.17
CA ASN A 64 -17.11 0.66 -14.57
C ASN A 64 -16.18 0.60 -13.35
N PRO A 65 -15.79 -0.54 -13.01
CA PRO A 65 -15.15 -0.76 -11.70
C PRO A 65 -13.71 -0.21 -11.69
N SER A 66 -13.24 0.24 -12.92
CA SER A 66 -11.89 0.85 -12.93
C SER A 66 -11.80 1.88 -14.07
N GLY A 67 -11.12 3.02 -13.80
CA GLY A 67 -10.91 4.10 -14.79
C GLY A 67 -10.56 5.42 -14.10
N ARG A 68 -10.15 6.34 -14.82
CA ARG A 68 -9.95 7.73 -14.33
C ARG A 68 -11.18 8.59 -14.67
N PHE A 69 -11.93 8.95 -13.59
CA PHE A 69 -13.22 9.61 -13.92
C PHE A 69 -13.28 10.96 -13.19
N GLY A 70 -12.12 11.38 -12.59
CA GLY A 70 -12.10 12.71 -11.96
C GLY A 70 -12.89 12.75 -10.66
N THR A 71 -13.22 14.00 -10.20
CA THR A 71 -13.96 14.20 -8.92
C THR A 71 -15.41 14.56 -9.24
N VAL A 72 -16.28 13.92 -8.47
CA VAL A 72 -17.73 14.20 -8.68
C VAL A 72 -18.24 15.03 -7.49
N LEU A 73 -18.67 16.22 -7.80
CA LEU A 73 -19.32 17.03 -6.76
C LEU A 73 -20.83 16.76 -6.74
N MET A 74 -21.32 16.16 -5.57
CA MET A 74 -22.73 15.68 -5.62
C MET A 74 -23.44 16.08 -4.32
N ASP A 75 -24.81 16.14 -4.40
CA ASP A 75 -25.63 16.37 -3.19
C ASP A 75 -25.95 15.03 -2.50
N PHE A 76 -25.84 15.14 -1.14
CA PHE A 76 -26.20 13.97 -0.29
C PHE A 76 -25.21 12.82 -0.49
N ALA A 77 -23.92 13.21 -0.55
CA ALA A 77 -22.87 12.17 -0.63
C ALA A 77 -22.83 11.35 0.66
N ASP A 78 -22.63 10.08 0.41
CA ASP A 78 -22.42 9.23 1.62
C ASP A 78 -21.23 8.30 1.37
N ALA A 79 -20.82 7.67 2.51
CA ALA A 79 -19.56 6.89 2.48
C ALA A 79 -19.60 5.80 1.40
N SER A 80 -20.77 5.14 1.27
CA SER A 80 -20.85 4.05 0.28
C SER A 80 -20.60 4.57 -1.14
N LYS A 81 -21.18 5.64 -1.54
CA LYS A 81 -20.99 6.20 -2.90
C LYS A 81 -19.57 6.75 -3.10
N CYS A 82 -19.15 7.46 -2.08
CA CYS A 82 -17.80 8.03 -2.20
C CYS A 82 -16.74 6.93 -2.33
N SER A 83 -16.97 5.88 -1.58
CA SER A 83 -15.98 4.77 -1.67
C SER A 83 -16.02 4.13 -3.07
N LEU A 84 -17.21 3.98 -3.56
CA LEU A 84 -17.33 3.40 -4.91
C LEU A 84 -16.62 4.28 -5.95
N ILE A 85 -16.85 5.59 -5.98
CA ILE A 85 -16.22 6.50 -6.95
C ILE A 85 -14.69 6.51 -6.75
N TYR A 86 -14.30 6.63 -5.51
CA TYR A 86 -12.85 6.57 -5.22
C TYR A 86 -12.22 5.28 -5.79
N ASN A 87 -12.76 4.16 -5.53
CA ASN A 87 -12.16 2.87 -5.94
C ASN A 87 -12.13 2.75 -7.46
N THR A 88 -13.14 3.31 -8.15
CA THR A 88 -13.15 3.26 -9.63
C THR A 88 -12.02 4.12 -10.21
N ASN A 89 -11.76 5.42 -9.61
CA ASN A 89 -10.76 6.38 -10.12
C ASN A 89 -9.34 5.95 -9.74
N THR A 90 -9.21 5.08 -9.00
CA THR A 90 -7.85 4.55 -8.69
C THR A 90 -7.71 3.15 -9.28
N PRO A 91 -7.64 3.19 -10.87
CA PRO A 91 -7.49 1.84 -11.43
C PRO A 91 -6.42 1.03 -10.69
N SER A 92 -6.71 -0.03 -10.12
CA SER A 92 -5.77 -1.09 -9.76
C SER A 92 -4.47 -1.00 -10.58
N GLY A 93 -3.87 0.26 -10.62
CA GLY A 93 -2.51 0.16 -11.21
C GLY A 93 -1.73 1.45 -11.00
N ARG A 94 -2.32 2.61 -10.43
CA ARG A 94 -1.41 3.66 -9.93
C ARG A 94 -1.48 3.72 -8.38
N PRO A 95 -0.44 3.22 -7.79
CA PRO A 95 -0.47 3.25 -6.32
C PRO A 95 -0.87 4.63 -5.78
N SER A 96 -2.11 4.76 -5.15
CA SER A 96 -2.40 5.96 -4.34
C SER A 96 -1.13 6.74 -4.00
N HIS A 97 -0.97 8.03 -4.44
CA HIS A 97 0.13 8.97 -4.12
C HIS A 97 0.56 8.86 -2.66
N ARG A 98 -0.08 7.94 -1.90
CA ARG A 98 0.40 7.74 -0.52
C ARG A 98 0.72 6.26 -0.27
N ALA A 99 0.85 5.42 -1.40
CA ALA A 99 1.13 3.99 -1.17
C ALA A 99 2.56 3.81 -0.64
N ALA A 100 2.68 2.70 0.08
CA ALA A 100 4.04 2.38 0.58
C ALA A 100 4.90 1.80 -0.56
N TYR A 101 6.10 2.42 -0.69
CA TYR A 101 7.07 1.90 -1.67
C TYR A 101 8.14 1.05 -0.97
N PHE A 102 8.53 0.05 -1.83
CA PHE A 102 9.50 -0.88 -1.22
C PHE A 102 10.66 -1.08 -2.19
N MET A 103 11.78 -1.15 -1.55
CA MET A 103 12.85 -1.88 -2.26
C MET A 103 12.80 -3.38 -1.94
N ILE A 104 12.75 -4.23 -3.02
CA ILE A 104 12.67 -5.69 -2.83
C ILE A 104 14.08 -6.28 -2.96
N VAL A 105 14.61 -6.85 -1.83
CA VAL A 105 16.05 -7.15 -1.75
C VAL A 105 16.23 -8.66 -1.58
N ASN A 106 17.03 -9.15 -2.49
CA ASN A 106 17.28 -10.61 -2.47
C ASN A 106 18.15 -11.04 -1.28
N ARG A 107 17.73 -12.11 -0.62
CA ARG A 107 18.43 -12.58 0.58
C ARG A 107 19.82 -13.10 0.25
N ASN A 108 19.97 -13.74 -0.90
CA ASN A 108 21.28 -14.36 -1.25
C ASN A 108 22.33 -13.30 -1.58
N SER A 109 21.95 -12.24 -2.30
CA SER A 109 23.01 -11.35 -2.82
C SER A 109 22.95 -10.00 -2.10
N GLY A 110 21.81 -9.70 -1.47
CA GLY A 110 21.66 -8.35 -0.87
C GLY A 110 21.35 -7.29 -1.93
N LYS A 111 21.10 -7.69 -3.15
CA LYS A 111 20.82 -6.71 -4.23
C LYS A 111 19.31 -6.61 -4.45
N ALA A 112 18.98 -5.47 -5.16
CA ALA A 112 17.55 -5.16 -5.22
C ALA A 112 16.96 -5.52 -6.60
N LEU A 113 15.69 -5.90 -6.57
CA LEU A 113 14.92 -5.98 -7.82
C LEU A 113 14.95 -4.63 -8.56
N ASP A 114 15.28 -4.71 -9.84
CA ASP A 114 15.66 -3.46 -10.55
C ASP A 114 15.06 -3.49 -11.96
N LEU A 115 14.32 -2.41 -12.28
CA LEU A 115 13.88 -2.22 -13.69
C LEU A 115 15.03 -1.62 -14.52
N ILE A 116 15.51 -2.36 -15.42
CA ILE A 116 16.79 -2.02 -16.06
C ILE A 116 16.68 -0.65 -16.72
N SER A 117 17.62 0.27 -16.17
CA SER A 117 17.78 1.63 -16.73
C SER A 117 16.49 2.45 -16.57
N GLY A 118 15.53 1.94 -15.75
CA GLY A 118 14.29 2.73 -15.59
C GLY A 118 13.45 2.75 -16.86
N ASN A 119 13.54 1.72 -17.66
CA ASN A 119 12.80 1.65 -18.93
C ASN A 119 11.28 1.60 -18.67
N THR A 120 10.59 2.60 -19.36
CA THR A 120 9.14 2.72 -19.02
C THR A 120 8.29 2.09 -20.12
N GLY A 121 8.96 1.44 -21.09
CA GLY A 121 8.20 0.75 -22.16
C GLY A 121 7.73 -0.64 -21.74
N ASN A 122 6.74 -1.19 -22.50
CA ASN A 122 6.30 -2.59 -22.30
C ASN A 122 7.40 -3.58 -22.71
N GLY A 123 7.51 -4.53 -21.69
CA GLY A 123 8.52 -5.57 -21.98
C GLY A 123 9.88 -5.24 -21.36
N ALA A 124 9.85 -4.13 -20.58
CA ALA A 124 11.15 -3.78 -19.94
C ALA A 124 11.61 -4.89 -18.99
N PRO A 125 12.87 -5.27 -19.18
CA PRO A 125 13.39 -6.38 -18.37
C PRO A 125 13.66 -5.94 -16.92
N VAL A 126 13.53 -6.94 -16.04
CA VAL A 126 13.81 -6.74 -14.61
C VAL A 126 15.03 -7.62 -14.25
N ASN A 127 15.95 -7.06 -13.51
CA ASN A 127 17.15 -7.77 -13.02
C ASN A 127 17.41 -7.45 -11.54
N GLN A 128 18.51 -8.10 -11.07
CA GLN A 128 18.96 -7.55 -9.77
C GLN A 128 20.13 -6.59 -9.98
N TRP A 129 20.27 -5.58 -9.06
CA TRP A 129 21.36 -4.59 -9.09
C TRP A 129 21.67 -4.14 -7.66
N SER A 130 22.97 -3.64 -7.66
CA SER A 130 23.38 -3.16 -6.32
C SER A 130 22.29 -2.26 -5.71
N TYR A 131 22.05 -2.60 -4.40
CA TYR A 131 21.02 -1.84 -3.65
C TYR A 131 21.40 -0.34 -3.60
N ASP A 132 20.48 0.43 -4.04
CA ASP A 132 20.65 1.90 -4.04
C ASP A 132 19.38 2.54 -3.48
N TYR A 133 19.53 3.02 -2.17
CA TYR A 133 18.33 3.57 -1.47
C TYR A 133 17.73 4.73 -2.27
N ASN A 134 18.50 5.41 -3.12
CA ASN A 134 17.95 6.56 -3.87
C ASN A 134 17.64 6.17 -5.32
N GLY A 135 17.75 4.93 -5.66
CA GLY A 135 17.50 4.49 -7.05
C GLY A 135 16.00 4.36 -7.31
N ALA A 136 15.48 5.26 -8.17
CA ALA A 136 14.01 5.24 -8.41
C ALA A 136 13.60 3.97 -9.15
N ASN A 137 14.44 3.44 -9.98
CA ASN A 137 14.07 2.22 -10.72
C ASN A 137 14.13 0.96 -9.85
N GLN A 138 14.35 1.10 -8.52
CA GLN A 138 14.31 -0.07 -7.60
C GLN A 138 13.13 0.07 -6.63
N ARG A 139 12.26 1.00 -6.93
CA ARG A 139 11.11 1.19 -6.02
C ARG A 139 9.87 0.54 -6.64
N TRP A 140 9.25 -0.18 -5.73
CA TRP A 140 8.07 -0.96 -6.19
C TRP A 140 6.93 -0.78 -5.19
N VAL A 141 5.73 -0.93 -5.74
CA VAL A 141 4.55 -0.84 -4.86
C VAL A 141 3.81 -2.18 -4.88
N PHE A 142 3.47 -2.61 -3.67
CA PHE A 142 2.53 -3.75 -3.58
C PHE A 142 1.10 -3.21 -3.41
N ALA A 143 0.25 -3.52 -4.38
CA ALA A 143 -1.15 -3.06 -4.29
C ALA A 143 -2.11 -4.24 -4.47
N PRO A 144 -3.31 -4.05 -3.78
CA PRO A 144 -4.31 -5.11 -3.98
C PRO A 144 -4.78 -5.18 -5.45
N THR A 145 -5.05 -6.44 -5.82
CA THR A 145 -5.71 -6.58 -7.14
C THR A 145 -7.21 -6.30 -6.99
N GLU A 146 -7.93 -6.40 -8.10
CA GLU A 146 -9.35 -5.99 -8.12
C GLU A 146 -10.17 -6.85 -7.17
N ALA A 147 -9.74 -8.09 -7.08
CA ALA A 147 -10.53 -8.98 -6.20
C ALA A 147 -9.99 -8.95 -4.77
N SER A 148 -8.94 -8.17 -4.52
CA SER A 148 -8.28 -7.98 -3.21
C SER A 148 -7.84 -9.32 -2.61
N ASN A 149 -7.45 -10.23 -3.44
CA ASN A 149 -6.99 -11.53 -2.88
C ASN A 149 -5.55 -11.82 -3.32
N HIS A 150 -4.95 -10.93 -4.21
CA HIS A 150 -3.54 -11.04 -4.63
C HIS A 150 -2.92 -9.64 -4.71
N PHE A 151 -1.59 -9.74 -4.97
CA PHE A 151 -0.91 -8.43 -5.15
C PHE A 151 -0.61 -8.20 -6.64
N ARG A 152 -0.82 -6.99 -6.93
CA ARG A 152 -0.02 -6.49 -8.08
C ARG A 152 1.20 -5.71 -7.58
N ILE A 153 2.38 -5.93 -8.30
CA ILE A 153 3.64 -5.22 -7.94
C ILE A 153 4.00 -4.28 -9.11
N SER A 154 4.09 -3.00 -8.78
CA SER A 154 4.27 -2.03 -9.88
C SER A 154 5.50 -1.17 -9.65
N SER A 155 6.10 -0.92 -10.78
CA SER A 155 7.31 -0.08 -10.74
C SER A 155 6.90 1.39 -10.50
N TRP A 156 7.77 1.97 -9.67
CA TRP A 156 7.52 3.41 -9.40
C TRP A 156 7.81 4.23 -10.66
N VAL A 157 8.86 3.92 -11.28
CA VAL A 157 9.29 4.83 -12.37
C VAL A 157 8.42 4.61 -13.61
N SER A 158 7.84 3.49 -13.82
CA SER A 158 7.11 3.33 -15.11
C SER A 158 5.61 3.24 -14.85
N GLY A 159 5.24 2.88 -13.63
CA GLY A 159 3.81 2.60 -13.35
C GLY A 159 3.35 1.25 -13.88
N LYS A 160 4.24 0.50 -14.49
CA LYS A 160 3.86 -0.81 -15.05
C LYS A 160 4.05 -1.93 -14.02
N ALA A 161 3.31 -3.04 -14.32
CA ALA A 161 3.29 -4.13 -13.33
C ALA A 161 4.40 -5.16 -13.63
N LEU A 162 4.95 -5.69 -12.54
CA LEU A 162 5.80 -6.88 -12.70
C LEU A 162 4.98 -8.02 -13.29
N CYS A 163 5.61 -8.72 -14.36
CA CYS A 163 4.94 -9.82 -15.06
C CYS A 163 5.98 -10.88 -15.48
N ILE A 164 5.37 -12.06 -15.73
CA ILE A 164 6.24 -13.09 -16.36
C ILE A 164 6.02 -13.04 -17.88
N GLU A 165 7.14 -12.93 -18.66
CA GLU A 165 7.08 -12.74 -20.13
C GLU A 165 6.12 -13.72 -20.80
N LEU A 166 5.21 -13.06 -21.63
CA LEU A 166 4.23 -13.82 -22.45
C LEU A 166 3.32 -14.67 -21.55
N ASP A 167 3.25 -14.30 -20.28
CA ASP A 167 2.40 -15.05 -19.31
C ASP A 167 2.78 -16.54 -19.26
N SER A 168 4.02 -16.84 -19.45
CA SER A 168 4.51 -18.24 -19.48
C SER A 168 4.39 -18.87 -18.10
N THR A 169 4.20 -20.22 -18.13
CA THR A 169 4.21 -20.97 -16.85
C THR A 169 5.45 -21.86 -16.78
N ALA A 170 6.35 -21.63 -17.70
CA ALA A 170 7.56 -22.47 -17.74
C ALA A 170 8.59 -21.97 -16.73
N THR A 171 9.34 -22.95 -16.17
CA THR A 171 10.52 -22.53 -15.38
C THR A 171 11.53 -21.80 -16.28
N GLY A 172 12.07 -20.71 -15.63
CA GLY A 172 13.15 -20.02 -16.36
C GLY A 172 12.58 -18.82 -17.14
N ALA A 173 11.26 -18.76 -17.13
CA ALA A 173 10.71 -17.58 -17.85
C ALA A 173 11.08 -16.27 -17.12
N ARG A 174 11.35 -15.23 -17.93
CA ARG A 174 11.91 -13.95 -17.43
C ARG A 174 10.78 -13.08 -16.87
N ALA A 175 11.19 -12.36 -15.83
CA ALA A 175 10.27 -11.31 -15.32
C ALA A 175 10.50 -10.00 -16.10
N HIS A 176 9.44 -9.30 -16.37
CA HIS A 176 9.54 -7.97 -17.02
C HIS A 176 8.36 -7.09 -16.58
N ALA A 177 8.43 -5.79 -17.02
CA ALA A 177 7.34 -4.87 -16.66
C ALA A 177 6.43 -4.65 -17.88
N PHE A 178 5.18 -4.62 -17.60
CA PHE A 178 4.19 -4.44 -18.70
C PHE A 178 2.94 -3.75 -18.14
N ASP A 179 2.18 -3.25 -19.07
CA ASP A 179 0.92 -2.62 -18.62
C ASP A 179 0.05 -3.62 -17.85
N TYR A 180 -0.52 -3.01 -16.84
CA TYR A 180 -1.39 -3.87 -16.03
C TYR A 180 -2.77 -3.99 -16.71
N THR A 181 -3.24 -5.19 -16.91
CA THR A 181 -4.48 -5.34 -17.69
C THR A 181 -5.60 -5.83 -16.78
N GLY A 182 -5.37 -5.92 -15.50
CA GLY A 182 -6.42 -6.35 -14.56
C GLY A 182 -6.82 -7.80 -14.77
N ASN A 183 -7.15 -8.56 -13.61
CA ASN A 183 -7.69 -9.95 -13.57
C ASN A 183 -6.85 -10.91 -14.40
N ASN A 184 -5.69 -10.49 -14.77
CA ASN A 184 -4.75 -11.43 -15.42
C ASN A 184 -3.83 -12.08 -14.35
N PRO A 185 -3.95 -13.41 -14.19
CA PRO A 185 -3.18 -14.08 -13.13
C PRO A 185 -1.66 -14.04 -13.41
N GLY A 186 -1.27 -13.84 -14.63
CA GLY A 186 0.17 -13.70 -14.97
C GLY A 186 0.79 -12.43 -14.38
N GLN A 187 -0.07 -11.47 -13.99
CA GLN A 187 0.44 -10.22 -13.40
C GLN A 187 0.08 -10.12 -11.91
N GLN A 188 -0.34 -11.24 -11.35
CA GLN A 188 -0.75 -11.23 -9.93
C GLN A 188 0.19 -12.13 -9.13
N PHE A 189 0.46 -11.67 -7.92
CA PHE A 189 1.48 -12.40 -7.13
C PHE A 189 0.97 -12.55 -5.69
N ASP A 190 1.47 -13.71 -5.10
CA ASP A 190 1.30 -13.89 -3.64
C ASP A 190 2.65 -13.77 -2.92
N LEU A 191 2.54 -13.27 -1.69
CA LEU A 191 3.75 -13.30 -0.83
C LEU A 191 3.66 -14.46 0.15
N ILE A 192 4.66 -15.32 0.06
CA ILE A 192 4.69 -16.47 0.99
C ILE A 192 5.80 -16.24 2.03
N ASP A 193 5.38 -16.33 3.32
CA ASP A 193 6.37 -16.11 4.40
C ASP A 193 7.49 -17.17 4.32
N ALA A 194 8.72 -16.69 4.28
CA ALA A 194 9.89 -17.62 4.25
C ALA A 194 10.66 -17.54 5.56
N GLY A 195 10.08 -16.84 6.61
CA GLY A 195 10.73 -16.75 7.94
C GLY A 195 11.72 -15.59 8.00
N ASN A 196 11.91 -15.05 9.20
CA ASN A 196 12.95 -14.05 9.53
C ASN A 196 12.80 -12.78 8.68
N GLY A 197 11.51 -12.53 8.24
CA GLY A 197 11.27 -11.22 7.56
C GLY A 197 11.46 -11.34 6.05
N TYR A 198 11.61 -12.59 5.54
CA TYR A 198 11.79 -12.78 4.09
C TYR A 198 10.52 -13.42 3.51
N TYR A 199 10.35 -13.13 2.20
CA TYR A 199 9.16 -13.66 1.51
C TYR A 199 9.58 -14.30 0.18
N LYS A 200 8.77 -15.22 -0.14
CA LYS A 200 8.78 -15.64 -1.56
C LYS A 200 7.66 -14.92 -2.32
N ILE A 201 8.00 -14.60 -3.58
CA ILE A 201 6.97 -13.94 -4.43
C ILE A 201 6.53 -14.94 -5.50
N ARG A 202 5.27 -15.34 -5.37
CA ARG A 202 4.77 -16.45 -6.21
C ARG A 202 3.77 -15.90 -7.24
N ASN A 203 4.09 -16.21 -8.43
CA ASN A 203 3.12 -15.85 -9.48
C ASN A 203 1.85 -16.71 -9.40
N VAL A 204 0.69 -16.06 -9.57
CA VAL A 204 -0.61 -16.75 -9.35
C VAL A 204 -0.89 -17.69 -10.52
N LYS A 205 -0.48 -17.36 -11.70
CA LYS A 205 -0.81 -18.22 -12.86
C LYS A 205 0.03 -19.50 -12.85
N SER A 206 1.32 -19.42 -12.57
CA SER A 206 2.20 -20.59 -12.77
C SER A 206 2.44 -21.32 -11.44
N ASN A 207 2.18 -20.64 -10.34
CA ASN A 207 2.52 -21.15 -8.99
C ASN A 207 4.04 -21.30 -8.80
N LEU A 208 4.83 -20.65 -9.65
CA LEU A 208 6.30 -20.62 -9.49
C LEU A 208 6.70 -19.33 -8.78
N VAL A 209 7.99 -19.38 -8.22
CA VAL A 209 8.39 -18.19 -7.42
C VAL A 209 9.48 -17.42 -8.15
N LEU A 210 9.45 -16.13 -7.93
CA LEU A 210 10.50 -15.23 -8.45
C LEU A 210 11.88 -15.58 -7.86
N GLU A 211 12.95 -15.56 -8.75
CA GLU A 211 14.30 -15.90 -8.28
C GLU A 211 15.34 -15.19 -9.15
N VAL A 212 16.51 -15.10 -8.52
CA VAL A 212 17.66 -14.65 -9.33
C VAL A 212 18.30 -15.88 -10.01
N LEU A 213 18.47 -15.79 -11.35
CA LEU A 213 18.96 -16.92 -12.15
C LEU A 213 20.29 -17.46 -11.62
N ASN A 214 20.26 -18.84 -11.31
CA ASN A 214 21.46 -19.60 -10.90
C ASN A 214 22.06 -19.05 -9.61
N ALA A 215 21.22 -18.33 -8.82
CA ALA A 215 21.68 -17.73 -7.55
C ALA A 215 22.86 -16.79 -7.76
N GLY A 216 22.92 -16.17 -8.96
CA GLY A 216 24.02 -15.22 -9.23
C GLY A 216 23.98 -14.01 -8.28
N THR A 217 25.19 -13.39 -8.07
CA THR A 217 25.23 -12.24 -7.13
C THR A 217 25.77 -11.00 -7.86
N ALA A 218 26.03 -11.21 -9.17
CA ALA A 218 26.55 -10.03 -9.90
C ALA A 218 25.39 -9.11 -10.33
N ASP A 219 25.78 -7.85 -10.53
CA ASP A 219 24.77 -6.95 -11.14
C ASP A 219 24.33 -7.49 -12.52
N ASN A 220 23.06 -7.18 -12.73
CA ASN A 220 22.42 -7.44 -14.04
C ASN A 220 22.08 -8.92 -14.22
N GLU A 221 22.15 -9.60 -12.98
CA GLU A 221 21.63 -10.98 -13.12
C GLU A 221 20.12 -10.95 -13.37
N ARG A 222 19.71 -11.88 -14.24
CA ARG A 222 18.29 -11.97 -14.65
C ARG A 222 17.42 -12.44 -13.48
N VAL A 223 16.27 -11.83 -13.40
CA VAL A 223 15.25 -12.34 -12.47
C VAL A 223 14.21 -13.12 -13.28
N GLN A 224 13.85 -14.31 -12.78
CA GLN A 224 12.94 -15.22 -13.52
C GLN A 224 12.04 -15.96 -12.52
N GLN A 225 11.14 -16.75 -13.12
CA GLN A 225 10.40 -17.67 -12.21
C GLN A 225 10.91 -19.10 -12.32
N ASN A 226 10.80 -19.80 -11.16
CA ASN A 226 11.24 -21.20 -11.13
C ASN A 226 10.55 -21.94 -9.97
N THR A 227 10.78 -23.33 -10.03
CA THR A 227 10.21 -24.17 -8.94
C THR A 227 10.79 -23.75 -7.58
N ASP A 228 9.87 -23.70 -6.65
CA ASP A 228 10.31 -23.37 -5.28
C ASP A 228 11.19 -24.48 -4.71
N ASN A 229 12.44 -24.11 -4.41
CA ASN A 229 13.32 -25.16 -3.81
C ASN A 229 13.92 -24.68 -2.49
N GLY A 230 13.38 -23.51 -2.04
CA GLY A 230 13.78 -23.04 -0.70
C GLY A 230 15.12 -22.31 -0.73
N GLY A 231 15.64 -22.06 -1.94
CA GLY A 231 16.96 -21.42 -2.03
C GLY A 231 16.88 -19.94 -1.61
N LEU A 232 18.02 -19.42 -1.08
CA LEU A 232 18.03 -18.02 -0.60
C LEU A 232 17.85 -17.05 -1.77
N HIS A 233 18.26 -17.39 -2.96
CA HIS A 233 18.07 -16.50 -4.14
C HIS A 233 16.60 -16.41 -4.53
N GLN A 234 15.70 -17.19 -3.77
CA GLN A 234 14.25 -17.08 -4.03
C GLN A 234 13.56 -16.35 -2.88
N GLN A 235 14.32 -15.80 -2.04
CA GLN A 235 13.72 -15.14 -0.86
C GLN A 235 14.09 -13.65 -0.87
N TRP A 236 13.05 -12.89 -0.50
CA TRP A 236 13.21 -11.43 -0.67
C TRP A 236 12.72 -10.73 0.61
N ARG A 237 13.49 -9.77 0.93
CA ARG A 237 12.94 -8.91 2.01
C ARG A 237 12.35 -7.63 1.41
N LEU A 238 11.39 -7.05 2.14
CA LEU A 238 10.76 -5.78 1.70
C LEU A 238 11.30 -4.63 2.56
N GLN A 239 12.02 -3.67 1.93
CA GLN A 239 12.56 -2.48 2.61
C GLN A 239 11.71 -1.26 2.23
N PRO A 240 10.86 -0.84 3.23
CA PRO A 240 10.11 0.39 2.92
C PRO A 240 11.04 1.55 2.53
N TRP A 241 10.66 2.28 1.51
CA TRP A 241 11.47 3.43 1.03
C TRP A 241 10.79 4.73 1.47
N GLY A 242 11.49 5.54 2.24
CA GLY A 242 10.97 6.85 2.69
C GLY A 242 10.43 6.77 4.11
N ASP A 243 9.70 7.85 4.44
CA ASP A 243 9.08 7.95 5.78
C ASP A 243 7.56 7.78 5.67
N TYR A 244 7.04 7.36 6.84
CA TYR A 244 5.59 6.99 6.72
C TYR A 244 4.86 7.49 7.98
N GLN A 245 3.66 7.99 7.63
CA GLN A 245 2.66 7.94 8.72
C GLN A 245 2.00 6.56 8.80
N VAL A 246 1.66 6.16 10.08
CA VAL A 246 1.03 4.82 10.24
C VAL A 246 -0.38 5.02 10.80
N ARG A 247 -1.34 4.74 9.91
CA ARG A 247 -2.74 4.95 10.32
C ARG A 247 -3.38 3.64 10.78
N ALA A 248 -4.04 3.74 11.98
CA ALA A 248 -4.72 2.56 12.55
C ALA A 248 -6.12 2.45 11.96
N SER A 249 -6.77 1.31 12.23
CA SER A 249 -8.13 1.09 11.67
C SER A 249 -9.14 2.07 12.27
N THR A 250 -8.69 2.71 13.33
CA THR A 250 -9.62 3.69 13.96
C THR A 250 -9.60 5.01 13.19
N GLY A 251 -8.71 5.18 12.27
CA GLY A 251 -8.58 6.46 11.55
C GLY A 251 -7.52 7.38 12.20
N LYS A 252 -6.93 6.95 13.35
CA LYS A 252 -5.90 7.77 14.04
C LYS A 252 -4.50 7.25 13.70
N TYR A 253 -3.50 8.07 14.24
CA TYR A 253 -2.13 7.75 13.79
C TYR A 253 -1.25 7.35 14.98
N VAL A 254 -0.49 6.30 14.64
CA VAL A 254 0.55 5.89 15.63
C VAL A 254 1.63 6.98 15.73
N CYS A 255 1.85 7.49 16.99
CA CYS A 255 2.82 8.57 17.16
C CYS A 255 3.42 8.52 18.57
N VAL A 256 4.51 9.36 18.72
CA VAL A 256 5.12 9.47 20.07
C VAL A 256 4.30 10.50 20.88
N GLU A 257 3.99 10.13 22.11
CA GLU A 257 3.16 11.03 22.95
C GLU A 257 3.90 12.33 23.28
N GLY A 258 3.18 13.46 23.05
CA GLY A 258 3.63 14.79 23.50
C GLY A 258 5.01 15.16 22.96
N ALA A 259 5.43 14.65 21.76
CA ALA A 259 6.74 14.95 21.14
C ALA A 259 7.90 14.37 21.95
N GLY A 260 7.57 13.38 22.82
CA GLY A 260 8.67 12.77 23.59
C GLY A 260 9.84 12.33 22.67
N SER A 261 11.08 12.46 23.22
CA SER A 261 12.25 12.04 22.42
C SER A 261 13.26 11.31 23.30
N THR A 262 12.91 10.91 24.53
CA THR A 262 13.83 10.17 25.40
C THR A 262 13.36 8.72 25.54
N ASN A 263 14.31 7.86 26.02
CA ASN A 263 13.90 6.47 26.32
C ASN A 263 12.71 6.46 27.29
N GLY A 264 11.72 5.65 26.76
CA GLY A 264 10.58 5.52 27.68
C GLY A 264 9.38 6.34 27.19
N SER A 265 9.66 7.19 26.17
CA SER A 265 8.50 7.94 25.67
C SER A 265 7.43 7.00 25.09
N PRO A 266 6.16 7.19 25.51
CA PRO A 266 5.08 6.27 25.09
C PRO A 266 4.71 6.45 23.62
N ILE A 267 4.35 5.29 23.08
CA ILE A 267 3.79 5.32 21.72
C ILE A 267 2.26 5.16 21.83
N ILE A 268 1.55 6.06 21.14
CA ILE A 268 0.08 6.07 21.28
C ILE A 268 -0.52 6.22 19.89
N GLN A 269 -1.85 6.08 19.86
CA GLN A 269 -2.54 6.66 18.68
C GLN A 269 -3.19 8.00 19.04
N TYR A 270 -3.30 8.88 17.92
CA TYR A 270 -3.83 10.24 18.15
C TYR A 270 -4.32 10.81 16.82
N SER A 271 -5.28 11.74 17.04
CA SER A 271 -5.72 12.42 15.79
C SER A 271 -4.53 13.08 15.10
N TYR A 272 -4.64 12.95 13.77
CA TYR A 272 -3.46 13.33 12.98
C TYR A 272 -3.12 14.81 13.21
N GLU A 273 -1.82 14.94 13.36
CA GLU A 273 -1.15 16.25 13.23
C GLU A 273 0.10 16.11 12.36
N ASN A 274 0.34 17.25 11.69
CA ASN A 274 1.53 17.15 10.79
C ASN A 274 2.81 17.52 11.55
N ASN A 275 3.30 16.54 12.35
CA ASN A 275 4.52 16.76 13.15
C ASN A 275 5.48 15.57 12.99
N PRO A 276 6.79 15.84 13.26
CA PRO A 276 7.78 14.78 13.06
C PRO A 276 7.50 13.56 13.95
N TRP A 277 6.89 13.68 15.13
CA TRP A 277 6.69 12.50 16.01
C TRP A 277 5.50 11.68 15.54
N PHE A 278 4.86 12.05 14.38
CA PHE A 278 3.86 11.18 13.70
C PHE A 278 4.49 10.47 12.51
N LYS A 279 5.77 10.63 12.33
CA LYS A 279 6.38 10.08 11.11
C LYS A 279 7.47 9.08 11.49
N TRP A 280 7.48 8.03 10.66
CA TRP A 280 8.35 6.89 11.04
C TRP A 280 9.20 6.48 9.84
N ARG A 281 10.44 6.22 10.23
CA ARG A 281 11.33 5.59 9.23
C ARG A 281 11.58 4.13 9.59
N PHE A 282 11.40 3.26 8.51
CA PHE A 282 11.69 1.83 8.69
C PHE A 282 13.01 1.48 7.96
N GLU A 283 13.85 0.83 8.74
CA GLU A 283 15.17 0.52 8.14
C GLU A 283 15.55 -0.93 8.44
N SER A 284 16.13 -1.43 7.30
CA SER A 284 16.54 -2.83 7.47
C SER A 284 17.65 -2.92 8.53
N VAL A 285 17.45 -3.94 9.32
CA VAL A 285 18.55 -4.32 10.23
C VAL A 285 18.96 -5.77 9.93
N THR A 286 19.72 -6.45 10.67
CA THR A 286 20.27 -7.78 10.35
C THR A 286 19.14 -8.82 10.21
N ASP A 287 19.30 -9.79 9.26
CA ASP A 287 18.50 -11.03 9.17
C ASP A 287 17.08 -10.72 8.65
N GLY A 288 16.91 -9.66 7.79
CA GLY A 288 15.61 -9.48 7.10
C GLY A 288 14.61 -8.69 7.95
N HIS A 289 15.09 -8.11 9.10
CA HIS A 289 14.14 -7.42 10.00
C HIS A 289 14.32 -5.90 9.87
N LEU A 290 13.35 -5.19 10.51
CA LEU A 290 13.37 -3.72 10.41
C LEU A 290 13.33 -3.09 11.80
N LYS A 291 13.91 -1.96 11.79
CA LYS A 291 13.57 -1.10 12.95
C LYS A 291 12.67 0.05 12.48
N SER A 292 11.86 0.58 13.46
CA SER A 292 10.93 1.70 13.16
C SER A 292 11.30 2.94 13.98
N SER A 293 11.94 3.90 13.37
CA SER A 293 12.50 5.06 14.09
C SER A 293 11.54 6.26 13.92
N SER A 294 11.42 6.93 15.04
CA SER A 294 10.64 8.19 14.97
C SER A 294 11.48 9.31 14.34
N LEU A 295 10.82 10.17 13.51
CA LEU A 295 11.59 11.27 12.88
C LEU A 295 11.89 12.37 13.90
N ASN A 296 11.29 12.36 15.03
CA ASN A 296 11.62 13.34 16.09
C ASN A 296 12.66 12.77 17.07
N ALA A 297 13.16 11.52 16.80
CA ALA A 297 14.24 10.85 17.57
C ALA A 297 14.78 9.67 16.75
N LEU A 298 15.64 9.93 15.72
CA LEU A 298 15.97 8.92 14.67
C LEU A 298 16.87 7.83 15.24
N THR A 299 17.41 8.07 16.40
CA THR A 299 18.28 7.00 16.93
C THR A 299 17.47 6.06 17.83
N ARG A 300 16.18 6.29 17.85
CA ARG A 300 15.36 5.44 18.73
C ARG A 300 14.27 4.76 17.92
N THR A 301 13.84 3.57 18.52
CA THR A 301 12.89 2.75 17.76
C THR A 301 11.77 2.28 18.69
N ILE A 302 10.66 2.01 18.10
CA ILE A 302 9.58 1.43 18.92
C ILE A 302 10.03 0.09 19.52
N SER A 303 9.69 -0.07 20.83
CA SER A 303 10.12 -1.28 21.54
C SER A 303 9.04 -1.68 22.56
N VAL A 304 9.01 -3.04 22.71
CA VAL A 304 8.14 -3.51 23.81
C VAL A 304 8.82 -3.24 25.16
N VAL A 305 8.05 -2.65 26.10
CA VAL A 305 8.65 -2.25 27.39
C VAL A 305 9.17 -3.49 28.11
N ASN A 306 10.52 -3.42 28.52
CA ASN A 306 11.23 -4.47 29.28
C ASN A 306 11.35 -5.76 28.46
N SER A 307 11.01 -5.67 27.20
CA SER A 307 11.12 -6.83 26.28
C SER A 307 10.37 -8.04 26.81
N THR A 308 9.23 -7.82 27.49
CA THR A 308 8.44 -8.96 28.01
C THR A 308 7.63 -9.59 26.87
N SER A 309 7.17 -10.83 27.16
CA SER A 309 6.28 -11.50 26.19
C SER A 309 4.84 -11.51 26.71
N VAL A 310 4.62 -10.51 27.58
CA VAL A 310 3.25 -10.44 28.17
C VAL A 310 2.30 -9.81 27.14
N ASN A 311 1.04 -10.42 27.09
CA ASN A 311 0.01 -9.82 26.23
C ASN A 311 -0.41 -8.43 26.74
N GLY A 312 -0.37 -7.50 25.79
CA GLY A 312 -0.89 -6.16 26.16
C GLY A 312 0.21 -5.22 26.67
N GLU A 313 1.43 -5.79 26.58
CA GLU A 313 2.48 -4.87 27.07
C GLU A 313 2.65 -3.68 26.11
N ASP A 314 2.89 -2.48 26.76
CA ASP A 314 2.99 -1.23 25.99
C ASP A 314 4.30 -1.17 25.19
N CYS A 315 4.19 -0.23 24.30
CA CYS A 315 5.41 0.04 23.48
C CYS A 315 5.87 1.48 23.75
N HIS A 316 7.25 1.61 23.91
CA HIS A 316 7.86 2.94 24.06
C HIS A 316 9.03 3.10 23.09
N LEU A 317 9.46 4.38 23.08
CA LEU A 317 10.68 4.66 22.32
C LEU A 317 11.94 4.37 23.16
N TYR A 318 12.91 3.67 22.48
CA TYR A 318 14.20 3.44 23.15
C TYR A 318 15.35 3.56 22.13
N ASP A 319 16.49 3.88 22.69
CA ASP A 319 17.69 3.77 21.82
C ASP A 319 17.78 2.37 21.20
N TYR A 320 18.14 2.49 19.94
CA TYR A 320 18.26 1.17 19.29
C TYR A 320 19.50 0.44 19.81
N ASN A 321 19.29 -0.67 20.43
CA ASN A 321 20.37 -1.56 20.89
C ASN A 321 20.41 -2.84 20.04
N VAL A 322 21.49 -2.95 19.32
CA VAL A 322 21.55 -4.06 18.32
C VAL A 322 21.61 -5.40 19.06
N ALA A 323 22.00 -5.33 20.38
CA ALA A 323 22.02 -6.58 21.18
C ALA A 323 20.61 -6.95 21.65
N ASN A 324 19.62 -6.09 21.68
CA ASN A 324 18.20 -6.34 22.02
C ASN A 324 17.42 -6.84 20.80
N ASN A 325 17.68 -8.14 20.47
CA ASN A 325 17.64 -8.65 19.09
C ASN A 325 16.21 -8.99 18.66
N GLY A 326 15.17 -8.53 19.55
CA GLY A 326 13.89 -8.90 18.90
C GLY A 326 12.77 -7.92 19.29
N ALA A 327 12.81 -7.36 20.49
CA ALA A 327 11.68 -6.49 20.93
C ALA A 327 11.75 -5.13 20.24
N GLN A 328 12.90 -4.83 19.56
CA GLN A 328 13.02 -3.55 18.84
C GLN A 328 13.01 -3.80 17.33
N LYS A 329 12.80 -5.03 16.99
CA LYS A 329 12.85 -5.38 15.56
C LYS A 329 11.46 -5.84 15.10
N LEU A 330 11.27 -5.61 13.79
CA LEU A 330 9.92 -5.94 13.28
C LEU A 330 10.05 -6.78 12.01
N ARG A 331 9.00 -7.60 11.91
CA ARG A 331 8.66 -8.14 10.59
C ARG A 331 7.42 -7.42 10.05
N ILE A 332 7.56 -7.06 8.77
CA ILE A 332 6.39 -6.37 8.16
C ILE A 332 5.70 -7.33 7.18
N LEU A 333 4.36 -7.28 7.28
CA LEU A 333 3.57 -8.21 6.43
C LEU A 333 2.53 -7.39 5.66
N PRO A 334 2.78 -7.22 4.35
CA PRO A 334 1.72 -6.62 3.52
C PRO A 334 0.53 -7.57 3.35
N LYS A 335 -0.70 -6.94 3.31
CA LYS A 335 -1.94 -7.75 3.15
C LYS A 335 -2.61 -7.39 1.81
N THR A 336 -3.36 -8.28 1.35
CA THR A 336 -3.96 -8.10 0.00
C THR A 336 -5.07 -7.04 0.05
N ASN A 337 -5.36 -6.62 1.20
CA ASN A 337 -6.34 -5.51 1.30
C ASN A 337 -5.63 -4.14 1.38
N GLY A 338 -4.32 -4.18 1.22
CA GLY A 338 -3.59 -2.89 1.15
C GLY A 338 -3.05 -2.48 2.52
N LEU A 339 -3.37 -3.19 3.56
CA LEU A 339 -2.88 -2.86 4.92
C LEU A 339 -1.66 -3.70 5.28
N PHE A 340 -1.16 -3.32 6.49
CA PHE A 340 0.09 -4.00 6.91
C PHE A 340 -0.07 -4.49 8.35
N LYS A 341 0.64 -5.59 8.55
CA LYS A 341 0.86 -6.00 9.95
C LYS A 341 2.34 -5.93 10.32
N PHE A 342 2.47 -5.64 11.62
CA PHE A 342 3.85 -5.57 12.13
C PHE A 342 3.99 -6.53 13.32
N TYR A 343 5.10 -7.27 13.26
CA TYR A 343 5.32 -8.27 14.33
C TYR A 343 6.69 -8.00 14.98
N PHE A 344 6.58 -8.00 16.28
CA PHE A 344 7.90 -7.99 16.96
C PHE A 344 8.60 -9.35 16.82
N VAL A 345 9.88 -9.28 16.63
CA VAL A 345 10.67 -10.49 16.29
C VAL A 345 10.86 -11.34 17.55
N HIS A 346 10.91 -10.76 18.74
CA HIS A 346 11.27 -11.54 19.95
C HIS A 346 10.16 -12.52 20.33
N ASP A 347 8.93 -12.18 19.97
CA ASP A 347 7.93 -13.17 20.45
C ASP A 347 6.85 -13.37 19.39
N GLY A 348 7.01 -12.61 18.25
CA GLY A 348 6.08 -12.85 17.13
C GLY A 348 4.73 -12.16 17.33
N MET A 349 4.58 -11.37 18.41
CA MET A 349 3.28 -10.70 18.61
C MET A 349 3.20 -9.42 17.76
N SER A 350 1.94 -9.04 17.55
CA SER A 350 1.69 -7.95 16.59
C SER A 350 1.50 -6.61 17.31
N TRP A 351 1.84 -5.58 16.51
CA TRP A 351 1.31 -4.28 16.97
C TRP A 351 -0.21 -4.37 17.16
N ASP A 352 -0.70 -3.54 18.28
CA ASP A 352 -2.14 -3.70 18.59
C ASP A 352 -2.65 -2.42 19.28
N ILE A 353 -3.78 -1.92 18.64
CA ILE A 353 -4.56 -0.93 19.42
C ILE A 353 -5.60 -1.67 20.30
N PRO A 354 -5.41 -1.63 21.59
CA PRO A 354 -6.22 -2.48 22.49
C PRO A 354 -7.72 -2.23 22.31
N GLY A 355 -8.31 -3.34 21.85
CA GLY A 355 -9.80 -3.33 21.76
C GLY A 355 -10.29 -2.43 20.62
N GLY A 356 -9.37 -1.96 19.75
CA GLY A 356 -9.85 -1.04 18.70
C GLY A 356 -10.36 0.28 19.26
N ASN A 357 -9.90 0.62 20.45
CA ASN A 357 -10.29 1.89 21.10
C ASN A 357 -9.87 3.11 20.27
N SER A 358 -10.93 3.94 20.00
CA SER A 358 -10.65 5.03 19.03
C SER A 358 -10.36 6.34 19.77
N ALA A 359 -10.17 6.30 21.10
CA ALA A 359 -9.83 7.53 21.86
C ALA A 359 -8.38 7.95 21.60
N ASN A 360 -8.09 9.28 21.74
CA ASN A 360 -6.69 9.75 21.73
C ASN A 360 -5.94 9.23 22.96
N ASN A 361 -4.68 9.02 22.68
CA ASN A 361 -3.72 8.68 23.76
C ASN A 361 -3.85 7.23 24.20
N VAL A 362 -4.52 6.42 23.30
CA VAL A 362 -4.47 4.96 23.58
C VAL A 362 -3.07 4.42 23.23
N ARG A 363 -2.53 3.55 24.20
CA ARG A 363 -1.14 3.05 24.02
C ARG A 363 -1.12 1.92 22.98
N LEU A 364 -0.16 2.09 22.10
CA LEU A 364 0.15 0.91 21.27
C LEU A 364 0.71 -0.24 22.11
N GLU A 365 0.24 -1.44 21.86
CA GLU A 365 0.73 -2.58 22.65
C GLU A 365 1.09 -3.74 21.73
N GLN A 366 1.78 -4.71 22.37
CA GLN A 366 1.92 -5.99 21.65
C GLN A 366 0.82 -6.96 22.08
N TYR A 367 0.38 -7.78 21.12
CA TYR A 367 -0.66 -8.78 21.43
C TYR A 367 -0.64 -9.89 20.36
N PRO A 368 -1.08 -11.19 20.83
CA PRO A 368 -1.17 -12.26 19.82
C PRO A 368 -2.08 -11.84 18.65
N ASP A 369 -1.58 -12.20 17.55
CA ASP A 369 -2.37 -11.84 16.34
C ASP A 369 -3.68 -12.63 16.32
N ASN A 370 -4.78 -11.97 16.33
CA ASN A 370 -6.09 -12.67 16.33
C ASN A 370 -6.92 -12.25 15.12
N GLY A 371 -6.30 -11.54 14.13
CA GLY A 371 -6.95 -11.28 12.83
C GLY A 371 -7.89 -10.08 12.91
N ASN A 372 -7.83 -9.34 13.99
CA ASN A 372 -8.78 -8.22 14.07
C ASN A 372 -8.24 -6.98 13.35
N ALA A 373 -9.15 -6.10 13.06
CA ALA A 373 -8.79 -4.91 12.26
C ALA A 373 -7.80 -4.00 13.01
N TRP A 374 -7.83 -4.03 14.38
CA TRP A 374 -6.95 -3.08 15.12
C TRP A 374 -5.53 -3.62 15.22
N GLN A 375 -5.20 -4.66 14.37
CA GLN A 375 -3.80 -5.10 14.25
C GLN A 375 -3.30 -4.91 12.81
N GLU A 376 -4.10 -4.18 12.10
CA GLU A 376 -3.71 -3.87 10.71
C GLU A 376 -3.59 -2.36 10.55
N PHE A 377 -2.58 -2.02 9.76
CA PHE A 377 -2.26 -0.58 9.69
C PHE A 377 -2.00 -0.20 8.22
N LEU A 378 -2.45 1.04 8.03
CA LEU A 378 -2.12 1.61 6.71
C LEU A 378 -0.82 2.42 6.77
N LEU A 379 0.12 2.17 5.83
CA LEU A 379 1.34 3.01 5.71
C LEU A 379 1.10 4.08 4.63
N GLU A 380 1.23 5.30 5.10
CA GLU A 380 1.09 6.42 4.15
C GLU A 380 2.43 7.16 3.98
N ALA A 381 2.87 7.17 2.73
CA ALA A 381 4.18 7.79 2.47
C ALA A 381 4.13 9.29 2.80
N VAL A 382 5.25 9.78 3.50
CA VAL A 382 5.39 11.19 3.89
C VAL A 382 6.07 11.93 2.72
N ARG A 383 5.52 13.05 2.25
CA ARG A 383 6.15 13.86 1.20
C ARG A 383 6.98 14.99 1.83
#